data_AF-A0A535A4I9-F1
#
_entry.id   AF-A0A535A4I9-F1
#
_cell.length_a   1.000
_cell.length_b   1.000
_cell.length_c   1.000
_cell.angle_alpha   90.00
_cell.angle_beta   90.00
_cell.angle_gamma   90.00
#
_symmetry.space_group_name_H-M   'P 1'
#
loop_
_entity.id
_entity.type
_entity.pdbx_description
1 polymer ?
#
loop_
_entity_poly.entity_id
_entity_poly.type
_entity_poly.pdbx_seq_one_letter_code
_entity_poly.pdbx_strand_id
1 'polypeptide(L)'
;MDNAVVGELEAAVADVGALLVRARKYRRRDGVETAPLLAEALALGDRARGLHRHGALDAAAARRLLGEAHALAARVHAVISAAHAAPAYRAAVAAFAAGDRAALAAAVPAVFADLEAVPTPPALFYPLAWQRRGRPRPVADVVADVARCRDAGIDAEGDDVVAGTDPDLPAVVLAGDVAGDEPVTLRFGAGTVGEPVYRIADTGEFLVYVPRLRAPFTVVLRRTLEAEDDEGAADFPAWRAALAAALTTAGIAIDDA
;
A
#
# COMPACT_ATOMS: atom_id res chain seq x y z
N MET A 1 3.15 -14.92 37.24
CA MET A 1 3.52 -14.89 35.81
C MET A 1 3.96 -13.48 35.52
N ASP A 2 5.17 -13.29 34.97
CA ASP A 2 5.64 -11.95 34.63
C ASP A 2 4.98 -11.54 33.30
N ASN A 3 3.81 -10.93 33.40
CA ASN A 3 2.97 -10.55 32.25
C ASN A 3 3.71 -9.62 31.28
N ALA A 4 4.76 -8.92 31.74
CA ALA A 4 5.55 -8.04 30.89
C ALA A 4 6.35 -8.83 29.84
N VAL A 5 7.01 -9.92 30.23
CA VAL A 5 7.84 -10.74 29.31
C VAL A 5 6.98 -11.50 28.29
N VAL A 6 5.77 -11.91 28.68
CA VAL A 6 4.82 -12.55 27.75
C VAL A 6 4.31 -11.54 26.72
N GLY A 7 3.97 -10.31 27.15
CA GLY A 7 3.57 -9.24 26.22
C GLY A 7 4.71 -8.81 25.29
N GLU A 8 5.96 -8.78 25.77
CA GLU A 8 7.14 -8.50 24.94
C GLU A 8 7.35 -9.58 23.88
N LEU A 9 7.15 -10.86 24.22
CA LEU A 9 7.20 -11.95 23.26
C LEU A 9 6.11 -11.81 22.19
N GLU A 10 4.88 -11.46 22.56
CA GLU A 10 3.78 -11.26 21.60
C GLU A 10 4.09 -10.15 20.60
N ALA A 11 4.60 -9.01 21.10
CA ALA A 11 5.05 -7.90 20.26
C ALA A 11 6.18 -8.34 19.32
N ALA A 12 7.21 -9.01 19.83
CA ALA A 12 8.34 -9.46 19.01
C ALA A 12 7.92 -10.45 17.89
N VAL A 13 6.93 -11.32 18.15
CA VAL A 13 6.40 -12.22 17.12
C VAL A 13 5.63 -11.44 16.05
N ALA A 14 4.83 -10.45 16.44
CA ALA A 14 4.13 -9.59 15.50
C ALA A 14 5.10 -8.78 14.62
N ASP A 15 6.15 -8.22 15.24
CA ASP A 15 7.20 -7.46 14.55
C ASP A 15 7.95 -8.31 13.53
N VAL A 16 8.31 -9.55 13.87
CA VAL A 16 8.90 -10.49 12.90
C VAL A 16 7.97 -10.73 11.72
N GLY A 17 6.66 -10.87 11.97
CA GLY A 17 5.65 -11.00 10.92
C GLY A 17 5.65 -9.80 9.96
N ALA A 18 5.61 -8.59 10.49
CA ALA A 18 5.66 -7.36 9.70
C ALA A 18 6.97 -7.23 8.89
N LEU A 19 8.11 -7.56 9.51
CA LEU A 19 9.40 -7.57 8.83
C LEU A 19 9.46 -8.57 7.67
N LEU A 20 8.84 -9.75 7.83
CA LEU A 20 8.77 -10.75 6.77
C LEU A 20 7.90 -10.29 5.61
N VAL A 21 6.78 -9.59 5.87
CA VAL A 21 5.96 -8.97 4.82
C VAL A 21 6.80 -7.96 4.05
N ARG A 22 7.49 -7.06 4.75
CA ARG A 22 8.42 -6.09 4.13
C ARG A 22 9.52 -6.75 3.31
N ALA A 23 10.12 -7.84 3.80
CA ALA A 23 11.22 -8.51 3.10
C ALA A 23 10.76 -9.22 1.81
N ARG A 24 9.50 -9.67 1.74
CA ARG A 24 8.98 -10.43 0.59
C ARG A 24 8.85 -9.63 -0.70
N LYS A 25 8.63 -8.31 -0.61
CA LYS A 25 8.45 -7.47 -1.80
C LYS A 25 9.71 -7.33 -2.65
N TYR A 26 10.90 -7.54 -2.07
CA TYR A 26 12.15 -7.44 -2.80
C TYR A 26 12.43 -8.71 -3.61
N ARG A 27 12.86 -8.51 -4.85
CA ARG A 27 13.30 -9.58 -5.73
C ARG A 27 14.57 -10.19 -5.17
N ARG A 28 14.53 -11.50 -4.97
CA ARG A 28 15.66 -12.24 -4.40
C ARG A 28 16.74 -12.45 -5.47
N ARG A 29 17.97 -12.08 -5.13
CA ARG A 29 19.19 -12.45 -5.85
C ARG A 29 20.11 -13.12 -4.84
N ASP A 30 20.89 -14.09 -5.28
CA ASP A 30 21.94 -14.75 -4.47
C ASP A 30 21.46 -15.73 -3.37
N GLY A 31 20.32 -16.42 -3.58
CA GLY A 31 19.94 -17.60 -2.77
C GLY A 31 19.43 -17.30 -1.36
N VAL A 32 19.22 -16.04 -1.00
CA VAL A 32 18.61 -15.64 0.27
C VAL A 32 17.08 -15.81 0.17
N GLU A 33 16.59 -16.94 0.66
CA GLU A 33 15.16 -17.25 0.63
C GLU A 33 14.44 -16.76 1.88
N THR A 34 13.31 -16.09 1.65
CA THR A 34 12.41 -15.60 2.70
C THR A 34 11.44 -16.71 3.18
N ALA A 35 11.31 -17.81 2.43
CA ALA A 35 10.42 -18.93 2.75
C ALA A 35 10.89 -19.74 3.99
N PRO A 36 12.18 -20.08 4.14
CA PRO A 36 12.69 -20.67 5.38
C PRO A 36 12.44 -19.77 6.61
N LEU A 37 12.67 -18.45 6.48
CA LEU A 37 12.45 -17.49 7.57
C LEU A 37 10.97 -17.42 7.98
N LEU A 38 10.05 -17.51 7.02
CA LEU A 38 8.63 -17.63 7.30
C LEU A 38 8.30 -18.90 8.08
N ALA A 39 8.81 -20.05 7.64
CA ALA A 39 8.55 -21.32 8.31
C ALA A 39 9.06 -21.29 9.76
N GLU A 40 10.24 -20.70 9.99
CA GLU A 40 10.80 -20.49 11.33
C GLU A 40 9.91 -19.55 12.19
N ALA A 41 9.41 -18.45 11.62
CA ALA A 41 8.50 -17.53 12.32
C ALA A 41 7.18 -18.20 12.74
N LEU A 42 6.56 -18.97 11.82
CA LEU A 42 5.35 -19.73 12.10
C LEU A 42 5.58 -20.77 13.21
N ALA A 43 6.68 -21.53 13.11
CA ALA A 43 7.05 -22.52 14.14
C ALA A 43 7.34 -21.88 15.50
N LEU A 44 7.88 -20.65 15.53
CA LEU A 44 8.08 -19.91 16.78
C LEU A 44 6.75 -19.47 17.39
N GLY A 45 5.83 -18.92 16.58
CA GLY A 45 4.48 -18.56 17.03
C GLY A 45 3.68 -19.77 17.52
N ASP A 46 3.78 -20.91 16.85
CA ASP A 46 3.09 -22.15 17.23
C ASP A 46 3.62 -22.71 18.55
N ARG A 47 4.94 -22.65 18.78
CA ARG A 47 5.55 -23.02 20.07
C ARG A 47 5.08 -22.10 21.19
N ALA A 48 5.03 -20.79 20.97
CA ALA A 48 4.53 -19.83 21.95
C ALA A 48 3.06 -20.10 22.33
N ARG A 49 2.17 -20.23 21.32
CA ARG A 49 0.75 -20.58 21.53
C ARG A 49 0.58 -21.94 22.19
N GLY A 50 1.41 -22.92 21.82
CA GLY A 50 1.43 -24.24 22.42
C GLY A 50 1.73 -24.18 23.92
N LEU A 51 2.80 -23.50 24.32
CA LEU A 51 3.17 -23.34 25.73
C LEU A 51 2.12 -22.56 26.52
N HIS A 52 1.55 -21.50 25.93
CA HIS A 52 0.49 -20.72 26.57
C HIS A 52 -0.76 -21.57 26.86
N ARG A 53 -1.25 -22.32 25.86
CA ARG A 53 -2.44 -23.19 26.00
C ARG A 53 -2.30 -24.24 27.09
N HIS A 54 -1.09 -24.76 27.31
CA HIS A 54 -0.83 -25.79 28.32
C HIS A 54 -0.37 -25.21 29.68
N GLY A 55 -0.41 -23.89 29.87
CA GLY A 55 0.03 -23.24 31.11
C GLY A 55 1.53 -23.39 31.39
N ALA A 56 2.33 -23.70 30.38
CA ALA A 56 3.77 -23.98 30.47
C ALA A 56 4.65 -22.81 29.99
N LEU A 57 4.05 -21.66 29.67
CA LEU A 57 4.76 -20.44 29.28
C LEU A 57 5.20 -19.67 30.53
N ASP A 58 6.27 -20.15 31.17
CA ASP A 58 6.91 -19.41 32.26
C ASP A 58 7.89 -18.34 31.75
N ALA A 59 8.45 -17.55 32.67
CA ALA A 59 9.36 -16.46 32.33
C ALA A 59 10.70 -16.93 31.71
N ALA A 60 11.12 -18.18 31.93
CA ALA A 60 12.33 -18.72 31.32
C ALA A 60 12.06 -19.15 29.87
N ALA A 61 10.93 -19.83 29.65
CA ALA A 61 10.45 -20.21 28.33
C ALA A 61 10.17 -18.98 27.45
N ALA A 62 9.52 -17.96 28.01
CA ALA A 62 9.25 -16.71 27.32
C ALA A 62 10.54 -15.97 26.91
N ARG A 63 11.52 -15.84 27.83
CA ARG A 63 12.83 -15.24 27.50
C ARG A 63 13.60 -16.01 26.42
N ARG A 64 13.54 -17.33 26.42
CA ARG A 64 14.16 -18.15 25.37
C ARG A 64 13.53 -17.88 24.01
N LEU A 65 12.21 -17.91 23.93
CA LEU A 65 11.48 -17.63 22.68
C LEU A 65 11.69 -16.20 22.20
N LEU A 66 11.79 -15.23 23.11
CA LEU A 66 12.09 -13.84 22.78
C LEU A 66 13.49 -13.72 22.16
N GLY A 67 14.50 -14.40 22.71
CA GLY A 67 15.84 -14.45 22.12
C GLY A 67 15.83 -15.05 20.71
N GLU A 68 15.05 -16.10 20.48
CA GLU A 68 14.86 -16.67 19.13
C GLU A 68 14.16 -15.69 18.18
N ALA A 69 13.13 -14.96 18.65
CA ALA A 69 12.43 -13.95 17.86
C ALA A 69 13.36 -12.80 17.44
N HIS A 70 14.19 -12.29 18.37
CA HIS A 70 15.19 -11.26 18.06
C HIS A 70 16.25 -11.74 17.06
N ALA A 71 16.74 -12.98 17.20
CA ALA A 71 17.68 -13.56 16.25
C ALA A 71 17.07 -13.69 14.85
N LEU A 72 15.79 -14.07 14.78
CA LEU A 72 15.05 -14.14 13.52
C LEU A 72 14.84 -12.74 12.91
N ALA A 73 14.41 -11.76 13.70
CA ALA A 73 14.27 -10.37 13.25
C ALA A 73 15.58 -9.82 12.67
N ALA A 74 16.71 -10.05 13.35
CA ALA A 74 18.03 -9.62 12.88
C ALA A 74 18.39 -10.23 11.51
N ARG A 75 18.06 -11.52 11.30
CA ARG A 75 18.25 -12.17 9.99
C ARG A 75 17.36 -11.56 8.92
N VAL A 76 16.09 -11.25 9.21
CA VAL A 76 15.19 -10.60 8.26
C VAL A 76 15.67 -9.18 7.91
N HIS A 77 16.14 -8.42 8.90
CA HIS A 77 16.76 -7.11 8.66
C HIS A 77 17.99 -7.19 7.77
N ALA A 78 18.84 -8.22 7.92
CA ALA A 78 19.96 -8.45 7.03
C ALA A 78 19.52 -8.70 5.57
N VAL A 79 18.40 -9.40 5.36
CA VAL A 79 17.83 -9.58 4.01
C VAL A 79 17.41 -8.24 3.40
N ILE A 80 16.67 -7.41 4.15
CA ILE A 80 16.22 -6.09 3.69
C ILE A 80 17.43 -5.18 3.39
N SER A 81 18.41 -5.16 4.30
CA SER A 81 19.62 -4.36 4.15
C SER A 81 20.44 -4.79 2.93
N ALA A 82 20.52 -6.09 2.65
CA ALA A 82 21.16 -6.62 1.45
C ALA A 82 20.44 -6.18 0.16
N ALA A 83 19.10 -6.15 0.17
CA ALA A 83 18.31 -5.64 -0.95
C ALA A 83 18.60 -4.15 -1.21
N HIS A 84 18.63 -3.32 -0.17
CA HIS A 84 18.97 -1.90 -0.26
C HIS A 84 20.43 -1.66 -0.71
N ALA A 85 21.34 -2.54 -0.30
CA ALA A 85 22.73 -2.52 -0.73
C ALA A 85 22.94 -3.10 -2.15
N ALA A 86 21.90 -3.59 -2.83
CA ALA A 86 22.04 -4.10 -4.19
C ALA A 86 22.27 -2.94 -5.19
N PRO A 87 23.11 -3.12 -6.22
CA PRO A 87 23.29 -2.10 -7.27
C PRO A 87 22.00 -1.68 -7.97
N ALA A 88 21.08 -2.63 -8.18
CA ALA A 88 19.79 -2.36 -8.81
C ALA A 88 18.92 -1.40 -7.98
N TYR A 89 18.92 -1.57 -6.65
CA TYR A 89 18.18 -0.70 -5.74
C TYR A 89 18.70 0.73 -5.80
N ARG A 90 20.02 0.91 -5.60
CA ARG A 90 20.65 2.23 -5.69
C ARG A 90 20.44 2.90 -7.05
N ALA A 91 20.48 2.13 -8.14
CA ALA A 91 20.22 2.65 -9.48
C ALA A 91 18.77 3.12 -9.63
N ALA A 92 17.79 2.35 -9.11
CA ALA A 92 16.39 2.76 -9.11
C ALA A 92 16.18 4.05 -8.29
N VAL A 93 16.72 4.13 -7.07
CA VAL A 93 16.61 5.32 -6.21
C VAL A 93 17.21 6.54 -6.90
N ALA A 94 18.41 6.40 -7.49
CA ALA A 94 19.05 7.48 -8.23
C ALA A 94 18.23 7.91 -9.46
N ALA A 95 17.69 6.96 -10.21
CA ALA A 95 16.85 7.25 -11.38
C ALA A 95 15.55 7.96 -10.97
N PHE A 96 14.91 7.53 -9.89
CA PHE A 96 13.72 8.18 -9.35
C PHE A 96 14.00 9.62 -8.93
N ALA A 97 15.06 9.84 -8.14
CA ALA A 97 15.47 11.17 -7.71
C ALA A 97 15.83 12.10 -8.88
N ALA A 98 16.40 11.55 -9.96
CA ALA A 98 16.74 12.30 -11.18
C ALA A 98 15.55 12.51 -12.13
N GLY A 99 14.40 11.84 -11.89
CA GLY A 99 13.29 11.82 -12.84
C GLY A 99 13.58 11.07 -14.15
N ASP A 100 14.59 10.18 -14.16
CA ASP A 100 14.96 9.39 -15.33
C ASP A 100 14.05 8.17 -15.47
N ARG A 101 12.97 8.35 -16.24
CA ARG A 101 11.94 7.33 -16.46
C ARG A 101 12.47 6.08 -17.14
N ALA A 102 13.42 6.22 -18.07
CA ALA A 102 13.95 5.09 -18.83
C ALA A 102 14.85 4.23 -17.96
N ALA A 103 15.74 4.86 -17.18
CA ALA A 103 16.57 4.14 -16.22
C ALA A 103 15.71 3.48 -15.13
N LEU A 104 14.66 4.17 -14.67
CA LEU A 104 13.75 3.62 -13.67
C LEU A 104 12.97 2.41 -14.21
N ALA A 105 12.47 2.49 -15.45
CA ALA A 105 11.77 1.39 -16.11
C ALA A 105 12.63 0.13 -16.24
N ALA A 106 13.95 0.30 -16.43
CA ALA A 106 14.91 -0.80 -16.48
C ALA A 106 15.27 -1.34 -15.08
N ALA A 107 15.33 -0.49 -14.07
CA ALA A 107 15.82 -0.83 -12.74
C ALA A 107 14.74 -1.45 -11.82
N VAL A 108 13.50 -0.94 -11.84
CA VAL A 108 12.42 -1.37 -10.93
C VAL A 108 12.15 -2.88 -10.97
N PRO A 109 12.04 -3.53 -12.15
CA PRO A 109 11.85 -4.98 -12.21
C PRO A 109 13.00 -5.77 -11.62
N ALA A 110 14.21 -5.19 -11.49
CA ALA A 110 15.32 -5.84 -10.82
C ALA A 110 15.23 -5.77 -9.29
N VAL A 111 14.44 -4.83 -8.75
CA VAL A 111 14.32 -4.52 -7.32
C VAL A 111 13.15 -5.24 -6.68
N PHE A 112 11.96 -5.15 -7.28
CA PHE A 112 10.73 -5.68 -6.68
C PHE A 112 10.28 -6.98 -7.36
N ALA A 113 9.73 -7.88 -6.55
CA ALA A 113 9.05 -9.08 -7.00
C ALA A 113 7.63 -8.75 -7.48
N ASP A 114 7.03 -9.64 -8.27
CA ASP A 114 5.60 -9.64 -8.60
C ASP A 114 5.06 -8.34 -9.24
N LEU A 115 5.93 -7.59 -9.90
CA LEU A 115 5.58 -6.45 -10.73
C LEU A 115 5.58 -6.84 -12.20
N GLU A 116 4.47 -6.54 -12.86
CA GLU A 116 4.30 -6.69 -14.31
C GLU A 116 4.36 -5.33 -14.98
N ALA A 117 5.23 -5.15 -15.97
CA ALA A 117 5.31 -3.89 -16.70
C ALA A 117 4.05 -3.70 -17.55
N VAL A 118 3.49 -2.48 -17.54
CA VAL A 118 2.31 -2.12 -18.32
C VAL A 118 2.64 -0.93 -19.23
N PRO A 119 3.14 -1.17 -20.45
CA PRO A 119 3.52 -0.10 -21.38
C PRO A 119 2.34 0.79 -21.79
N THR A 120 1.15 0.22 -21.90
CA THR A 120 -0.07 0.95 -22.26
C THR A 120 -1.08 0.78 -21.13
N PRO A 121 -0.99 1.60 -20.05
CA PRO A 121 -1.90 1.46 -18.93
C PRO A 121 -3.34 1.75 -19.35
N PRO A 122 -4.32 0.98 -18.84
CA PRO A 122 -5.74 1.23 -19.07
C PRO A 122 -6.16 2.54 -18.37
N ALA A 123 -7.47 2.83 -18.35
CA ALA A 123 -7.96 3.84 -17.41
C ALA A 123 -7.64 3.39 -15.98
N LEU A 124 -7.18 4.33 -15.16
CA LEU A 124 -6.76 4.07 -13.79
C LEU A 124 -7.51 4.99 -12.82
N PHE A 125 -7.66 4.52 -11.59
CA PHE A 125 -8.61 5.09 -10.64
C PHE A 125 -7.94 5.40 -9.30
N TYR A 126 -8.19 6.59 -8.76
CA TYR A 126 -7.74 6.97 -7.42
C TYR A 126 -8.96 7.28 -6.54
N PRO A 127 -9.30 6.41 -5.58
CA PRO A 127 -10.44 6.65 -4.71
C PRO A 127 -10.14 7.82 -3.77
N LEU A 128 -11.17 8.62 -3.47
CA LEU A 128 -11.07 9.69 -2.49
C LEU A 128 -11.86 9.32 -1.25
N ALA A 129 -11.19 9.44 -0.10
CA ALA A 129 -11.84 9.26 1.19
C ALA A 129 -13.07 10.16 1.30
N TRP A 130 -14.25 9.56 1.33
CA TRP A 130 -15.51 10.28 1.34
C TRP A 130 -16.23 10.17 2.69
N GLN A 131 -15.85 9.21 3.54
CA GLN A 131 -16.37 9.04 4.89
C GLN A 131 -15.40 9.51 5.97
N ARG A 132 -15.97 9.87 7.12
CA ARG A 132 -15.24 10.04 8.38
C ARG A 132 -16.12 9.55 9.53
N ARG A 133 -15.66 8.53 10.26
CA ARG A 133 -16.41 7.90 11.38
C ARG A 133 -17.80 7.39 10.93
N GLY A 134 -17.86 6.69 9.80
CA GLY A 134 -19.10 6.08 9.26
C GLY A 134 -20.11 7.07 8.68
N ARG A 135 -19.71 8.33 8.43
CA ARG A 135 -20.59 9.36 7.85
C ARG A 135 -19.95 10.04 6.65
N PRO A 136 -20.74 10.46 5.64
CA PRO A 136 -20.22 11.28 4.56
C PRO A 136 -19.52 12.53 5.10
N ARG A 137 -18.34 12.83 4.56
CA ARG A 137 -17.59 14.06 4.83
C ARG A 137 -18.36 15.27 4.27
N PRO A 138 -18.16 16.47 4.83
CA PRO A 138 -18.69 17.69 4.23
C PRO A 138 -18.30 17.82 2.76
N VAL A 139 -19.25 18.21 1.90
CA VAL A 139 -19.03 18.38 0.44
C VAL A 139 -17.85 19.30 0.16
N ALA A 140 -17.74 20.41 0.90
CA ALA A 140 -16.65 21.36 0.74
C ALA A 140 -15.26 20.73 0.94
N ASP A 141 -15.13 19.78 1.86
CA ASP A 141 -13.86 19.09 2.13
C ASP A 141 -13.48 18.17 0.97
N VAL A 142 -14.46 17.45 0.40
CA VAL A 142 -14.21 16.57 -0.76
C VAL A 142 -13.88 17.39 -2.00
N VAL A 143 -14.59 18.49 -2.24
CA VAL A 143 -14.27 19.42 -3.35
C VAL A 143 -12.87 20.01 -3.18
N ALA A 144 -12.48 20.37 -1.94
CA ALA A 144 -11.14 20.87 -1.66
C ALA A 144 -10.06 19.81 -1.93
N ASP A 145 -10.31 18.54 -1.59
CA ASP A 145 -9.39 17.44 -1.91
C ASP A 145 -9.27 17.23 -3.43
N VAL A 146 -10.37 17.23 -4.16
CA VAL A 146 -10.35 17.14 -5.63
C VAL A 146 -9.60 18.32 -6.26
N ALA A 147 -9.88 19.54 -5.79
CA ALA A 147 -9.19 20.74 -6.26
C ALA A 147 -7.68 20.68 -5.95
N ARG A 148 -7.30 20.19 -4.77
CA ARG A 148 -5.89 19.95 -4.42
C ARG A 148 -5.26 18.93 -5.37
N CYS A 149 -5.91 17.81 -5.64
CA CYS A 149 -5.38 16.83 -6.60
C CYS A 149 -5.22 17.43 -8.00
N ARG A 150 -6.17 18.27 -8.45
CA ARG A 150 -6.08 18.97 -9.74
C ARG A 150 -4.90 19.94 -9.79
N ASP A 151 -4.77 20.78 -8.77
CA ASP A 151 -3.87 21.94 -8.79
C ASP A 151 -2.43 21.55 -8.37
N ALA A 152 -2.32 20.65 -7.39
CA ALA A 152 -1.06 20.22 -6.81
C ALA A 152 -0.59 18.84 -7.30
N GLY A 153 -1.48 17.98 -7.81
CA GLY A 153 -1.19 16.58 -8.12
C GLY A 153 -1.36 15.64 -6.92
N ILE A 154 -1.22 14.35 -7.15
CA ILE A 154 -1.24 13.29 -6.13
C ILE A 154 0.20 12.94 -5.79
N ASP A 155 0.55 12.99 -4.51
CA ASP A 155 1.89 12.64 -4.05
C ASP A 155 2.10 11.11 -4.10
N ALA A 156 3.32 10.72 -4.43
CA ALA A 156 3.73 9.33 -4.27
C ALA A 156 3.84 8.99 -2.79
N GLU A 157 3.41 7.78 -2.44
CA GLU A 157 3.54 7.26 -1.09
C GLU A 157 4.51 6.07 -1.10
N GLY A 158 5.39 6.06 -0.11
CA GLY A 158 6.33 4.99 0.12
C GLY A 158 5.96 4.29 1.41
N ASP A 159 5.48 3.05 1.30
CA ASP A 159 5.10 2.24 2.45
C ASP A 159 6.02 1.02 2.56
N ASP A 160 6.50 0.76 3.77
CA ASP A 160 7.42 -0.32 4.05
C ASP A 160 6.79 -1.71 3.89
N VAL A 161 5.47 -1.85 3.96
CA VAL A 161 4.75 -3.12 3.85
C VAL A 161 4.02 -3.29 2.52
N VAL A 162 3.76 -2.23 1.77
CA VAL A 162 3.10 -2.31 0.44
C VAL A 162 4.06 -2.90 -0.59
N ALA A 163 3.52 -3.75 -1.46
CA ALA A 163 4.29 -4.37 -2.54
C ALA A 163 4.74 -3.32 -3.57
N GLY A 164 6.00 -3.40 -4.00
CA GLY A 164 6.55 -2.54 -5.05
C GLY A 164 6.89 -1.11 -4.64
N THR A 165 6.63 -0.66 -3.42
CA THR A 165 7.05 0.68 -2.95
C THR A 165 7.90 0.57 -1.71
N ASP A 166 8.67 1.60 -1.37
CA ASP A 166 9.25 1.82 -0.05
C ASP A 166 9.53 3.34 0.15
N PRO A 167 10.01 3.80 1.31
CA PRO A 167 10.24 5.22 1.57
C PRO A 167 11.20 5.92 0.58
N ASP A 168 12.17 5.21 -0.01
CA ASP A 168 13.14 5.77 -0.95
C ASP A 168 12.69 5.59 -2.42
N LEU A 169 11.75 4.67 -2.68
CA LEU A 169 11.09 4.42 -3.96
C LEU A 169 9.56 4.49 -3.82
N PRO A 170 9.00 5.67 -3.53
CA PRO A 170 7.55 5.83 -3.44
C PRO A 170 6.91 5.78 -4.84
N ALA A 171 5.62 5.44 -4.89
CA ALA A 171 4.84 5.48 -6.12
C ALA A 171 3.42 5.97 -5.84
N VAL A 172 2.73 6.45 -6.87
CA VAL A 172 1.29 6.68 -6.79
C VAL A 172 0.58 5.36 -7.08
N VAL A 173 -0.21 4.89 -6.11
CA VAL A 173 -1.00 3.66 -6.22
C VAL A 173 -2.36 4.00 -6.83
N LEU A 174 -2.76 3.27 -7.87
CA LEU A 174 -4.02 3.44 -8.58
C LEU A 174 -4.71 2.09 -8.75
N ALA A 175 -6.04 2.06 -8.70
CA ALA A 175 -6.83 0.89 -9.01
C ALA A 175 -7.03 0.73 -10.52
N GLY A 176 -7.19 -0.52 -10.97
CA GLY A 176 -7.51 -0.86 -12.36
C GLY A 176 -8.99 -0.73 -12.72
N ASP A 177 -9.85 -0.59 -11.72
CA ASP A 177 -11.30 -0.39 -11.85
C ASP A 177 -11.80 0.54 -10.73
N VAL A 178 -13.03 1.02 -10.85
CA VAL A 178 -13.71 1.73 -9.77
C VAL A 178 -13.93 0.75 -8.62
N ALA A 179 -13.29 1.00 -7.47
CA ALA A 179 -13.50 0.19 -6.27
C ALA A 179 -15.00 0.13 -5.93
N GLY A 180 -15.51 -1.09 -5.71
CA GLY A 180 -16.94 -1.39 -5.62
C GLY A 180 -17.68 -0.77 -4.43
N ASP A 181 -17.00 -0.01 -3.57
CA ASP A 181 -17.51 0.68 -2.39
C ASP A 181 -17.17 2.18 -2.37
N GLU A 182 -16.36 2.67 -3.32
CA GLU A 182 -15.88 4.06 -3.34
C GLU A 182 -16.75 4.95 -4.25
N PRO A 183 -17.54 5.90 -3.70
CA PRO A 183 -18.48 6.71 -4.46
C PRO A 183 -17.85 7.91 -5.16
N VAL A 184 -16.61 8.29 -4.80
CA VAL A 184 -15.89 9.42 -5.39
C VAL A 184 -14.51 8.96 -5.80
N THR A 185 -14.28 8.90 -7.10
CA THR A 185 -13.04 8.36 -7.66
C THR A 185 -12.51 9.30 -8.75
N LEU A 186 -11.20 9.53 -8.78
CA LEU A 186 -10.56 10.24 -9.89
C LEU A 186 -10.21 9.23 -10.97
N ARG A 187 -10.72 9.43 -12.20
CA ARG A 187 -10.41 8.61 -13.37
C ARG A 187 -9.37 9.29 -14.24
N PHE A 188 -8.25 8.62 -14.42
CA PHE A 188 -7.22 8.96 -15.39
C PHE A 188 -7.48 8.19 -16.68
N GLY A 189 -7.45 8.88 -17.82
CA GLY A 189 -7.61 8.23 -19.12
C GLY A 189 -6.47 7.26 -19.42
N ALA A 190 -6.72 6.26 -20.28
CA ALA A 190 -5.68 5.34 -20.72
C ALA A 190 -4.47 6.12 -21.28
N GLY A 191 -3.26 5.73 -20.85
CA GLY A 191 -2.00 6.39 -21.25
C GLY A 191 -1.76 7.80 -20.68
N THR A 192 -2.61 8.34 -19.82
CA THR A 192 -2.45 9.73 -19.33
C THR A 192 -1.52 9.88 -18.13
N VAL A 193 -1.30 8.80 -17.36
CA VAL A 193 -0.53 8.84 -16.10
C VAL A 193 0.99 8.89 -16.27
N GLY A 194 1.49 8.70 -17.49
CA GLY A 194 2.92 8.63 -17.80
C GLY A 194 3.54 7.28 -17.46
N GLU A 195 4.84 7.14 -17.72
CA GLU A 195 5.63 5.91 -17.51
C GLU A 195 6.79 6.17 -16.53
N PRO A 196 7.31 5.13 -15.83
CA PRO A 196 6.90 3.72 -15.94
C PRO A 196 5.71 3.36 -15.04
N VAL A 197 4.87 2.45 -15.54
CA VAL A 197 3.72 1.88 -14.82
C VAL A 197 3.88 0.37 -14.67
N TYR A 198 3.59 -0.13 -13.48
CA TYR A 198 3.59 -1.56 -13.16
C TYR A 198 2.29 -1.97 -12.52
N ARG A 199 1.87 -3.21 -12.78
CA ARG A 199 0.75 -3.85 -12.09
C ARG A 199 1.30 -4.81 -11.02
N ILE A 200 0.73 -4.76 -9.83
CA ILE A 200 1.00 -5.73 -8.76
C ILE A 200 0.20 -6.99 -9.10
N ALA A 201 0.88 -8.13 -9.25
CA ALA A 201 0.23 -9.37 -9.70
C ALA A 201 -0.85 -9.88 -8.73
N ASP A 202 -0.67 -9.67 -7.43
CA ASP A 202 -1.55 -10.18 -6.37
C ASP A 202 -2.83 -9.34 -6.21
N THR A 203 -2.70 -8.01 -6.14
CA THR A 203 -3.84 -7.10 -5.88
C THR A 203 -4.47 -6.56 -7.17
N GLY A 204 -3.74 -6.57 -8.29
CA GLY A 204 -4.16 -5.95 -9.54
C GLY A 204 -4.04 -4.42 -9.55
N GLU A 205 -3.55 -3.80 -8.47
CA GLU A 205 -3.28 -2.37 -8.40
C GLU A 205 -2.10 -1.97 -9.27
N PHE A 206 -2.03 -0.67 -9.59
CA PHE A 206 -1.04 -0.08 -10.48
C PHE A 206 -0.16 0.90 -9.71
N LEU A 207 1.14 0.83 -9.97
CA LEU A 207 2.16 1.71 -9.42
C LEU A 207 2.67 2.63 -10.53
N VAL A 208 2.52 3.94 -10.34
CA VAL A 208 3.09 4.96 -11.22
C VAL A 208 4.28 5.60 -10.49
N TYR A 209 5.50 5.32 -10.95
CA TYR A 209 6.70 5.83 -10.30
C TYR A 209 7.04 7.24 -10.76
N VAL A 210 6.38 8.20 -10.13
CA VAL A 210 6.66 9.63 -10.23
C VAL A 210 6.54 10.22 -8.83
N PRO A 211 7.33 11.24 -8.43
CA PRO A 211 7.17 11.86 -7.11
C PRO A 211 5.78 12.45 -6.88
N ARG A 212 5.13 12.88 -7.98
CA ARG A 212 3.83 13.52 -7.97
C ARG A 212 3.14 13.37 -9.31
N LEU A 213 1.97 12.75 -9.31
CA LEU A 213 1.14 12.56 -10.49
C LEU A 213 0.31 13.82 -10.78
N ARG A 214 0.54 14.44 -11.93
CA ARG A 214 -0.17 15.65 -12.40
C ARG A 214 -1.00 15.40 -13.66
N ALA A 215 -1.44 14.16 -13.87
CA ALA A 215 -2.24 13.81 -15.04
C ALA A 215 -3.65 14.41 -14.97
N PRO A 216 -4.25 14.77 -16.11
CA PRO A 216 -5.65 15.21 -16.14
C PRO A 216 -6.58 14.06 -15.75
N PHE A 217 -7.65 14.38 -15.02
CA PHE A 217 -8.64 13.40 -14.59
C PHE A 217 -10.07 13.92 -14.74
N THR A 218 -11.01 12.99 -14.67
CA THR A 218 -12.44 13.25 -14.50
C THR A 218 -12.88 12.65 -13.17
N VAL A 219 -13.80 13.29 -12.45
CA VAL A 219 -14.38 12.71 -11.24
C VAL A 219 -15.49 11.75 -11.63
N VAL A 220 -15.37 10.49 -11.22
CA VAL A 220 -16.43 9.51 -11.32
C VAL A 220 -17.24 9.56 -10.02
N LEU A 221 -18.54 9.85 -10.14
CA LEU A 221 -19.47 9.84 -9.02
C LEU A 221 -20.45 8.69 -9.17
N ARG A 222 -20.38 7.74 -8.24
CA ARG A 222 -21.29 6.58 -8.25
C ARG A 222 -22.73 7.01 -8.01
N ARG A 223 -23.67 6.41 -8.72
CA ARG A 223 -25.12 6.70 -8.56
C ARG A 223 -25.70 6.15 -7.27
N THR A 224 -25.25 4.97 -6.85
CA THR A 224 -25.81 4.23 -5.70
C THR A 224 -24.69 3.55 -4.92
N LEU A 225 -24.87 3.39 -3.60
CA LEU A 225 -24.03 2.51 -2.77
C LEU A 225 -24.68 1.12 -2.70
N GLU A 226 -23.87 0.06 -2.75
CA GLU A 226 -24.34 -1.28 -2.43
C GLU A 226 -24.50 -1.36 -0.91
N ALA A 227 -25.74 -1.40 -0.45
CA ALA A 227 -26.09 -1.27 0.96
C ALA A 227 -26.05 -2.63 1.65
N GLU A 228 -25.01 -2.88 2.46
CA GLU A 228 -25.12 -3.77 3.61
C GLU A 228 -24.81 -2.93 4.86
N ASP A 229 -25.88 -2.56 5.58
CA ASP A 229 -25.88 -1.99 6.93
C ASP A 229 -25.06 -0.71 7.21
N ASP A 230 -24.87 0.17 6.22
CA ASP A 230 -24.18 1.44 6.44
C ASP A 230 -25.17 2.57 6.81
N GLU A 231 -25.16 3.03 8.08
CA GLU A 231 -26.02 4.12 8.58
C GLU A 231 -25.89 5.42 7.76
N GLY A 232 -24.78 5.59 7.03
CA GLY A 232 -24.54 6.71 6.12
C GLY A 232 -25.24 6.63 4.76
N ALA A 233 -25.85 5.48 4.41
CA ALA A 233 -26.46 5.26 3.09
C ALA A 233 -27.73 6.09 2.86
N ALA A 234 -28.47 6.46 3.90
CA ALA A 234 -29.70 7.25 3.78
C ALA A 234 -29.46 8.68 3.29
N ASP A 235 -28.36 9.30 3.73
CA ASP A 235 -27.99 10.68 3.36
C ASP A 235 -27.24 10.75 2.03
N PHE A 236 -26.81 9.59 1.50
CA PHE A 236 -25.95 9.52 0.33
C PHE A 236 -26.55 10.19 -0.93
N PRO A 237 -27.82 10.00 -1.33
CA PRO A 237 -28.35 10.65 -2.53
C PRO A 237 -28.34 12.18 -2.44
N ALA A 238 -28.70 12.74 -1.28
CA ALA A 238 -28.71 14.19 -1.05
C ALA A 238 -27.28 14.75 -1.02
N TRP A 239 -26.38 14.05 -0.32
CA TRP A 239 -24.96 14.39 -0.28
C TRP A 239 -24.31 14.36 -1.67
N ARG A 240 -24.57 13.30 -2.45
CA ARG A 240 -24.08 13.12 -3.82
C ARG A 240 -24.56 14.25 -4.73
N ALA A 241 -25.84 14.60 -4.68
CA ALA A 241 -26.40 15.69 -5.49
C ALA A 241 -25.73 17.03 -5.14
N ALA A 242 -25.53 17.31 -3.86
CA ALA A 242 -24.82 18.50 -3.40
C ALA A 242 -23.35 18.51 -3.85
N LEU A 243 -22.67 17.34 -3.79
CA LEU A 243 -21.30 17.19 -4.27
C LEU A 243 -21.18 17.44 -5.77
N ALA A 244 -22.06 16.84 -6.58
CA ALA A 244 -22.07 17.03 -8.03
C ALA A 244 -22.26 18.50 -8.42
N ALA A 245 -23.19 19.20 -7.75
CA ALA A 245 -23.41 20.63 -7.96
C ALA A 245 -22.18 21.47 -7.59
N ALA A 246 -21.52 21.16 -6.47
CA ALA A 246 -20.34 21.88 -6.01
C ALA A 246 -19.12 21.65 -6.93
N LEU A 247 -18.88 20.42 -7.38
CA LEU A 247 -17.83 20.09 -8.34
C LEU A 247 -18.04 20.80 -9.69
N THR A 248 -19.28 20.82 -10.18
CA THR A 248 -19.65 21.54 -11.41
C THR A 248 -19.37 23.05 -11.25
N THR A 249 -19.75 23.63 -10.12
CA THR A 249 -19.48 25.05 -9.81
C THR A 249 -17.97 25.35 -9.77
N ALA A 250 -17.16 24.40 -9.31
CA ALA A 250 -15.70 24.50 -9.28
C ALA A 250 -15.02 24.22 -10.64
N GLY A 251 -15.79 23.98 -11.71
CA GLY A 251 -15.28 23.71 -13.05
C GLY A 251 -14.61 22.34 -13.19
N ILE A 252 -14.97 21.37 -12.35
CA ILE A 252 -14.42 20.01 -12.37
C ILE A 252 -15.34 19.11 -13.23
N ALA A 253 -14.75 18.39 -14.19
CA ALA A 253 -15.48 17.46 -15.04
C ALA A 253 -15.95 16.23 -14.24
N ILE A 254 -17.19 15.81 -14.46
CA ILE A 254 -17.85 14.70 -13.77
C ILE A 254 -18.33 13.66 -14.80
N ASP A 255 -18.17 12.39 -14.46
CA ASP A 255 -18.70 11.23 -15.17
C ASP A 255 -19.67 10.47 -14.22
N ASP A 256 -20.90 10.25 -14.66
CA ASP A 256 -21.93 9.57 -13.86
C ASP A 256 -21.87 8.06 -14.10
N ALA A 257 -21.19 7.33 -13.20
CA ALA A 257 -21.12 5.86 -13.19
C ALA A 257 -22.28 5.22 -12.41
#